data_AF-A0A6A6J4L4-F1
#
_entry.id   AF-A0A6A6J4L4-F1
#
_cell.length_a   1.000
_cell.length_b   1.000
_cell.length_c   1.000
_cell.angle_alpha   90.00
_cell.angle_beta   90.00
_cell.angle_gamma   90.00
#
_symmetry.space_group_name_H-M   'P 1'
#
loop_
_entity.id
_entity.type
_entity.pdbx_description
1 polymer ?
#
loop_
_entity_poly.entity_id
_entity_poly.type
_entity_poly.pdbx_seq_one_letter_code
_entity_poly.pdbx_strand_id
1 'polypeptide(L)'
;MAFTLSAGMALLASISAVAAVPFPGASFLQPRQATMPDHCTNYCSVGAGCVCIIRPTNCVANYTVEDGDSCTSIVAKYQSFRATDLYAWNPEIGRECFGLQSHVPVCIDVTGYTYPGPVEGGEIWTPEQTPVPVQPGIVSNCTQFEFTDSSGKPGFAALLRSNGITQAQWNAWNYPSQNDTGDWSLWAGYFSCVKA
;
A
#
# COMPACT_ATOMS: atom_id res chain seq x y z
N MET A 1 25.48 -73.62 1.11
CA MET A 1 24.31 -72.92 1.69
C MET A 1 24.56 -71.44 1.54
N ALA A 2 23.57 -70.72 1.03
CA ALA A 2 23.70 -69.40 0.43
C ALA A 2 23.77 -68.25 1.45
N PHE A 3 24.26 -67.12 0.95
CA PHE A 3 24.55 -65.82 1.56
C PHE A 3 23.41 -65.18 2.36
N THR A 4 23.76 -64.32 3.31
CA THR A 4 23.37 -62.88 3.30
C THR A 4 24.13 -62.11 4.38
N LEU A 5 25.08 -61.26 3.96
CA LEU A 5 25.62 -60.17 4.77
C LEU A 5 24.62 -59.01 4.73
N SER A 6 24.11 -58.59 5.89
CA SER A 6 23.30 -57.38 6.00
C SER A 6 24.21 -56.16 5.90
N ALA A 7 24.15 -55.47 4.77
CA ALA A 7 24.75 -54.15 4.62
C ALA A 7 23.79 -53.11 5.20
N GLY A 8 24.14 -52.53 6.35
CA GLY A 8 23.47 -51.37 6.89
C GLY A 8 23.75 -50.15 6.00
N MET A 9 22.77 -49.72 5.22
CA MET A 9 22.82 -48.45 4.50
C MET A 9 22.84 -47.30 5.50
N ALA A 10 23.94 -46.56 5.51
CA ALA A 10 24.03 -45.26 6.15
C ALA A 10 23.11 -44.26 5.42
N LEU A 11 22.03 -43.83 6.07
CA LEU A 11 21.30 -42.64 5.67
C LEU A 11 22.01 -41.40 6.23
N LEU A 12 22.91 -40.84 5.41
CA LEU A 12 23.35 -39.46 5.60
C LEU A 12 22.17 -38.55 5.25
N ALA A 13 21.51 -37.99 6.26
CA ALA A 13 20.57 -36.89 6.08
C ALA A 13 21.35 -35.67 5.57
N SER A 14 21.32 -35.45 4.25
CA SER A 14 21.77 -34.20 3.65
C SER A 14 20.81 -33.10 4.09
N ILE A 15 21.19 -32.37 5.13
CA ILE A 15 20.59 -31.08 5.48
C ILE A 15 20.97 -30.15 4.34
N SER A 16 20.08 -29.95 3.38
CA SER A 16 20.22 -28.86 2.42
C SER A 16 20.15 -27.57 3.23
N ALA A 17 21.32 -27.00 3.53
CA ALA A 17 21.42 -25.62 3.94
C ALA A 17 20.85 -24.80 2.77
N VAL A 18 19.60 -24.35 2.92
CA VAL A 18 19.05 -23.30 2.08
C VAL A 18 19.93 -22.09 2.38
N ALA A 19 20.93 -21.85 1.53
CA ALA A 19 21.66 -20.60 1.54
C ALA A 19 20.60 -19.51 1.46
N ALA A 20 20.53 -18.66 2.48
CA ALA A 20 19.71 -17.45 2.43
C ALA A 20 20.15 -16.70 1.19
N VAL A 21 19.31 -16.69 0.15
CA VAL A 21 19.54 -15.88 -1.04
C VAL A 21 19.50 -14.45 -0.53
N PRO A 22 20.60 -13.68 -0.58
CA PRO A 22 20.55 -12.29 -0.22
C PRO A 22 19.63 -11.63 -1.24
N PHE A 23 18.42 -11.24 -0.81
CA PHE A 23 17.54 -10.43 -1.63
C PHE A 23 18.31 -9.17 -2.04
N PRO A 24 18.65 -8.98 -3.33
CA PRO A 24 19.25 -7.75 -3.79
C PRO A 24 18.11 -6.73 -3.85
N GLY A 25 17.88 -6.03 -2.75
CA GLY A 25 16.82 -5.03 -2.68
C GLY A 25 16.23 -4.79 -1.29
N ALA A 26 17.06 -4.60 -0.27
CA ALA A 26 16.63 -3.94 0.97
C ALA A 26 16.41 -2.42 0.78
N SER A 27 16.07 -1.98 -0.44
CA SER A 27 15.83 -0.58 -0.82
C SER A 27 14.35 -0.19 -0.81
N PHE A 28 13.45 -1.06 -0.32
CA PHE A 28 12.01 -0.79 -0.29
C PHE A 28 11.39 -0.75 1.11
N LEU A 29 12.20 -0.66 2.17
CA LEU A 29 11.68 -0.05 3.39
C LEU A 29 11.59 1.45 3.14
N GLN A 30 10.53 1.90 2.45
CA GLN A 30 10.12 3.29 2.56
C GLN A 30 9.98 3.57 4.06
N PRO A 31 10.69 4.57 4.61
CA PRO A 31 10.49 4.96 5.99
C PRO A 31 8.98 5.16 6.20
N ARG A 32 8.41 4.63 7.30
CA ARG A 32 7.13 5.17 7.81
C ARG A 32 7.29 6.68 7.73
N GLN A 33 6.48 7.33 6.88
CA GLN A 33 6.69 8.67 6.31
C GLN A 33 7.79 9.48 7.00
N ALA A 34 8.78 9.97 6.25
CA ALA A 34 9.90 10.80 6.71
C ALA A 34 9.50 12.14 7.39
N THR A 35 8.23 12.29 7.76
CA THR A 35 7.58 13.45 8.37
C THR A 35 6.54 13.03 9.42
N MET A 36 6.78 11.99 10.23
CA MET A 36 6.00 11.83 11.47
C MET A 36 6.31 13.02 12.39
N PRO A 37 5.32 13.73 12.95
CA PRO A 37 5.56 14.79 13.92
C PRO A 37 6.38 14.28 15.11
N ASP A 38 7.26 15.12 15.65
CA ASP A 38 8.09 14.82 16.83
C ASP A 38 7.27 14.55 18.11
N HIS A 39 5.95 14.70 18.04
CA HIS A 39 5.02 14.53 19.14
C HIS A 39 3.91 13.54 18.76
N CYS A 40 3.96 12.36 19.38
CA CYS A 40 2.87 11.39 19.37
C CYS A 40 2.40 11.10 20.79
N THR A 41 1.21 10.53 20.91
CA THR A 41 0.68 10.04 22.18
C THR A 41 1.03 8.57 22.33
N ASN A 42 1.64 8.19 23.46
CA ASN A 42 1.82 6.78 23.78
C ASN A 42 0.47 6.16 24.13
N TYR A 43 0.02 5.22 23.31
CA TYR A 43 -1.12 4.36 23.61
C TYR A 43 -0.60 2.99 24.05
N CYS A 44 -0.93 2.60 25.28
CA CYS A 44 -0.52 1.32 25.85
C CYS A 44 -1.75 0.50 26.22
N SER A 45 -1.85 -0.73 25.70
CA SER A 45 -2.88 -1.69 26.10
C SER A 45 -2.29 -3.10 26.22
N VAL A 46 -3.01 -4.00 26.88
CA VAL A 46 -2.59 -5.42 26.99
C VAL A 46 -2.52 -6.08 25.61
N GLY A 47 -3.45 -5.73 24.72
CA GLY A 47 -3.51 -6.29 23.36
C GLY A 47 -2.51 -5.67 22.39
N ALA A 48 -2.29 -4.35 22.46
CA ALA A 48 -1.44 -3.63 21.49
C ALA A 48 0.03 -3.49 21.94
N GLY A 49 0.34 -3.76 23.20
CA GLY A 49 1.56 -3.24 23.79
C GLY A 49 1.52 -1.70 23.83
N CYS A 50 2.69 -1.06 23.80
CA CYS A 50 2.80 0.40 23.72
C CYS A 50 3.17 0.83 22.31
N VAL A 51 2.33 1.66 21.71
CA VAL A 51 2.52 2.23 20.37
C VAL A 51 2.40 3.75 20.41
N CYS A 52 3.13 4.39 19.53
CA CYS A 52 3.09 5.83 19.30
C CYS A 52 2.00 6.11 18.26
N ILE A 53 0.94 6.81 18.65
CA ILE A 53 -0.19 7.18 17.78
C ILE A 53 -0.25 8.69 17.57
N ILE A 54 -0.62 9.11 16.36
CA ILE A 54 -0.78 10.53 16.01
C ILE A 54 -2.26 10.76 15.78
N ARG A 55 -2.92 11.28 16.82
CA ARG A 55 -4.34 11.53 16.75
C ARG A 55 -4.63 12.98 16.39
N PRO A 56 -5.41 13.26 15.33
CA PRO A 56 -5.82 14.62 15.01
C PRO A 56 -6.72 15.18 16.12
N THR A 57 -6.52 16.44 16.49
CA THR A 57 -7.25 17.11 17.60
C THR A 57 -8.75 17.26 17.31
N ASN A 58 -9.14 17.25 16.04
CA ASN A 58 -10.53 17.27 15.59
C ASN A 58 -11.12 15.87 15.36
N CYS A 59 -10.47 14.79 15.81
CA CYS A 59 -11.01 13.44 15.71
C CYS A 59 -12.21 13.22 16.64
N VAL A 60 -13.39 12.96 16.05
CA VAL A 60 -14.67 12.82 16.77
C VAL A 60 -15.16 11.39 16.90
N ALA A 61 -14.69 10.46 16.05
CA ALA A 61 -15.00 9.03 16.17
C ALA A 61 -13.75 8.17 15.99
N ASN A 62 -13.69 7.05 16.72
CA ASN A 62 -12.58 6.10 16.65
C ASN A 62 -13.08 4.68 16.45
N TYR A 63 -12.23 3.88 15.84
CA TYR A 63 -12.38 2.45 15.71
C TYR A 63 -11.15 1.77 16.28
N THR A 64 -11.35 0.79 17.17
CA THR A 64 -10.25 -0.07 17.63
C THR A 64 -10.08 -1.19 16.62
N VAL A 65 -8.90 -1.25 16.00
CA VAL A 65 -8.58 -2.27 14.98
C VAL A 65 -8.73 -3.67 15.57
N GLU A 66 -9.41 -4.56 14.84
CA GLU A 66 -9.59 -5.97 15.19
C GLU A 66 -8.53 -6.84 14.50
N ASP A 67 -8.34 -8.06 15.02
CA ASP A 67 -7.44 -9.02 14.38
C ASP A 67 -7.91 -9.37 12.97
N GLY A 68 -7.03 -9.18 11.99
CA GLY A 68 -7.33 -9.43 10.58
C GLY A 68 -7.92 -8.23 9.84
N ASP A 69 -8.11 -7.08 10.49
CA ASP A 69 -8.47 -5.86 9.78
C ASP A 69 -7.39 -5.39 8.82
N SER A 70 -7.86 -4.74 7.75
CA SER A 70 -7.06 -3.98 6.81
C SER A 70 -7.67 -2.60 6.65
N CYS A 71 -6.93 -1.62 6.14
CA CYS A 71 -7.49 -0.30 5.85
C CYS A 71 -8.67 -0.40 4.88
N THR A 72 -8.59 -1.31 3.91
CA THR A 72 -9.68 -1.59 2.97
C THR A 72 -10.91 -2.17 3.66
N SER A 73 -10.76 -3.11 4.61
CA SER A 73 -11.91 -3.65 5.36
C SER A 73 -12.56 -2.60 6.25
N ILE A 74 -11.76 -1.74 6.89
CA ILE A 74 -12.24 -0.64 7.72
C ILE A 74 -13.03 0.36 6.88
N VAL A 75 -12.48 0.82 5.74
CA VAL A 75 -13.18 1.72 4.82
C VAL A 75 -14.48 1.09 4.32
N ALA A 76 -14.45 -0.19 3.94
CA ALA A 76 -15.63 -0.91 3.48
C ALA A 76 -16.70 -1.10 4.57
N LYS A 77 -16.30 -1.22 5.84
CA LYS A 77 -17.19 -1.37 7.00
C LYS A 77 -18.02 -0.11 7.25
N TYR A 78 -17.42 1.07 7.10
CA TYR A 78 -18.07 2.33 7.42
C TYR A 78 -18.72 3.03 6.24
N GLN A 79 -18.14 2.91 5.04
CA GLN A 79 -18.63 3.54 3.80
C GLN A 79 -18.93 5.04 3.93
N SER A 80 -18.24 5.72 4.86
CA SER A 80 -18.45 7.13 5.19
C SER A 80 -17.18 7.97 5.04
N PHE A 81 -16.08 7.39 4.56
CA PHE A 81 -14.82 8.07 4.27
C PHE A 81 -14.03 7.30 3.21
N ARG A 82 -13.09 7.97 2.52
CA ARG A 82 -12.20 7.31 1.55
C ARG A 82 -10.97 6.73 2.28
N ALA A 83 -10.29 5.77 1.67
CA ALA A 83 -9.01 5.28 2.20
C ALA A 83 -7.99 6.42 2.39
N THR A 84 -8.00 7.39 1.48
CA THR A 84 -7.15 8.59 1.49
C THR A 84 -7.33 9.40 2.78
N ASP A 85 -8.58 9.50 3.25
CA ASP A 85 -8.93 10.20 4.48
C ASP A 85 -8.50 9.40 5.72
N LEU A 86 -8.69 8.08 5.70
CA LEU A 86 -8.23 7.20 6.79
C LEU A 86 -6.71 7.33 7.01
N TYR A 87 -5.92 7.35 5.94
CA TYR A 87 -4.47 7.56 6.04
C TYR A 87 -4.11 8.98 6.48
N ALA A 88 -4.84 9.99 6.01
CA ALA A 88 -4.60 11.38 6.42
C ALA A 88 -4.88 11.60 7.91
N TRP A 89 -5.91 10.94 8.47
CA TRP A 89 -6.26 11.04 9.88
C TRP A 89 -5.40 10.15 10.79
N ASN A 90 -4.69 9.17 10.23
CA ASN A 90 -3.88 8.21 10.99
C ASN A 90 -2.53 7.97 10.28
N PRO A 91 -1.63 8.97 10.25
CA PRO A 91 -0.39 8.88 9.51
C PRO A 91 0.53 7.72 9.96
N GLU A 92 0.39 7.23 11.19
CA GLU A 92 1.15 6.10 11.73
C GLU A 92 0.90 4.77 11.01
N ILE A 93 -0.25 4.62 10.34
CA ILE A 93 -0.60 3.39 9.61
C ILE A 93 0.10 3.34 8.24
N GLY A 94 0.56 4.49 7.73
CA GLY A 94 1.19 4.65 6.43
C GLY A 94 0.26 4.39 5.25
N ARG A 95 0.62 4.89 4.06
CA ARG A 95 -0.20 4.78 2.83
C ARG A 95 -0.42 3.34 2.35
N GLU A 96 0.49 2.45 2.69
CA GLU A 96 0.40 1.01 2.39
C GLU A 96 -0.30 0.22 3.49
N CYS A 97 -0.85 0.90 4.51
CA CYS A 97 -1.53 0.31 5.66
C CYS A 97 -0.66 -0.62 6.53
N PHE A 98 0.64 -0.79 6.24
CA PHE A 98 1.52 -1.70 7.00
C PHE A 98 1.71 -1.32 8.47
N GLY A 99 1.38 -0.08 8.84
CA GLY A 99 1.44 0.38 10.22
C GLY A 99 0.16 0.13 11.02
N LEU A 100 -0.91 -0.36 10.39
CA LEU A 100 -2.16 -0.73 11.05
C LEU A 100 -1.89 -1.88 12.03
N GLN A 101 -2.28 -1.70 13.29
CA GLN A 101 -1.99 -2.66 14.36
C GLN A 101 -3.27 -3.03 15.09
N SER A 102 -3.48 -4.33 15.31
CA SER A 102 -4.57 -4.83 16.14
C SER A 102 -4.59 -4.15 17.51
N HIS A 103 -5.80 -3.92 18.02
CA HIS A 103 -6.07 -3.34 19.33
C HIS A 103 -5.60 -1.89 19.53
N VAL A 104 -5.18 -1.22 18.46
CA VAL A 104 -4.84 0.21 18.42
C VAL A 104 -6.03 0.99 17.86
N PRO A 105 -6.44 2.11 18.49
CA PRO A 105 -7.51 2.95 17.97
C PRO A 105 -7.02 3.79 16.78
N VAL A 106 -7.82 3.82 15.72
CA VAL A 106 -7.69 4.74 14.58
C VAL A 106 -8.85 5.72 14.55
N CYS A 107 -8.59 6.95 14.16
CA CYS A 107 -9.59 7.95 13.86
C CYS A 107 -10.34 7.61 12.58
N ILE A 108 -11.68 7.65 12.62
CA ILE A 108 -12.53 7.32 11.47
C ILE A 108 -13.52 8.44 11.12
N ASP A 109 -13.48 9.55 11.86
CA ASP A 109 -14.27 10.75 11.59
C ASP A 109 -13.65 11.97 12.25
N VAL A 110 -13.70 13.11 11.59
CA VAL A 110 -13.19 14.40 12.08
C VAL A 110 -14.21 15.52 11.91
N THR A 111 -14.18 16.50 12.80
CA THR A 111 -15.09 17.66 12.72
C THR A 111 -14.94 18.39 11.39
N GLY A 112 -16.07 18.61 10.70
CA GLY A 112 -16.12 19.35 9.44
C GLY A 112 -15.85 18.52 8.19
N TYR A 113 -15.62 17.21 8.33
CA TYR A 113 -15.52 16.32 7.18
C TYR A 113 -16.90 16.06 6.56
N THR A 114 -16.95 16.08 5.24
CA THR A 114 -18.12 15.67 4.45
C THR A 114 -17.64 14.65 3.45
N TYR A 115 -18.21 13.44 3.51
CA TYR A 115 -17.84 12.36 2.59
C TYR A 115 -18.18 12.76 1.15
N PRO A 116 -17.17 12.92 0.26
CA PRO A 116 -17.42 13.34 -1.12
C PRO A 116 -17.93 12.19 -2.01
N GLY A 117 -18.12 10.99 -1.46
CA GLY A 117 -18.40 9.77 -2.22
C GLY A 117 -17.15 8.94 -2.48
N PRO A 118 -17.25 7.77 -3.14
CA PRO A 118 -16.09 6.97 -3.53
C PRO A 118 -15.24 7.71 -4.57
N VAL A 119 -14.01 7.25 -4.78
CA VAL A 119 -13.17 7.73 -5.89
C VAL A 119 -13.66 7.10 -7.19
N GLU A 120 -13.94 7.93 -8.19
CA GLU A 120 -14.41 7.47 -9.49
C GLU A 120 -13.27 7.29 -10.51
N GLY A 121 -13.47 6.38 -11.47
CA GLY A 121 -12.52 6.16 -12.55
C GLY A 121 -12.31 7.43 -13.38
N GLY A 122 -11.05 7.82 -13.56
CA GLY A 122 -10.65 9.02 -14.30
C GLY A 122 -10.50 10.27 -13.43
N GLU A 123 -10.74 10.18 -12.13
CA GLU A 123 -10.38 11.26 -11.22
C GLU A 123 -8.86 11.51 -11.26
N ILE A 124 -8.47 12.78 -11.42
CA ILE A 124 -7.08 13.24 -11.43
C ILE A 124 -6.75 13.89 -10.10
N TRP A 125 -5.71 13.37 -9.44
CA TRP A 125 -5.29 13.80 -8.11
C TRP A 125 -3.85 14.29 -8.10
N THR A 126 -3.53 15.18 -7.17
CA THR A 126 -2.16 15.65 -6.91
C THR A 126 -1.55 14.93 -5.69
N PRO A 127 -0.22 15.01 -5.47
CA PRO A 127 0.42 14.43 -4.29
C PRO A 127 -0.23 14.86 -2.96
N GLU A 128 -0.70 16.11 -2.87
CA GLU A 128 -1.30 16.68 -1.65
C GLU A 128 -2.61 15.99 -1.27
N GLN A 129 -3.33 15.44 -2.26
CA GLN A 129 -4.54 14.66 -2.03
C GLN A 129 -4.27 13.24 -1.55
N THR A 130 -2.98 12.84 -1.43
CA THR A 130 -2.54 11.53 -0.93
C THR A 130 -3.24 10.37 -1.67
N PRO A 131 -3.06 10.24 -3.00
CA PRO A 131 -3.75 9.22 -3.80
C PRO A 131 -3.43 7.82 -3.26
N VAL A 132 -4.44 6.97 -3.08
CA VAL A 132 -4.24 5.59 -2.60
C VAL A 132 -5.32 4.65 -3.16
N PRO A 133 -4.98 3.40 -3.49
CA PRO A 133 -3.61 2.89 -3.58
C PRO A 133 -2.94 3.42 -4.86
N VAL A 134 -1.64 3.71 -4.79
CA VAL A 134 -0.84 4.00 -6.00
C VAL A 134 -0.27 2.70 -6.55
N GLN A 135 -0.12 2.61 -7.86
CA GLN A 135 0.58 1.49 -8.47
C GLN A 135 2.00 1.38 -7.88
N PRO A 136 2.47 0.19 -7.50
CA PRO A 136 3.83 0.01 -7.02
C PRO A 136 4.87 0.40 -8.08
N GLY A 137 5.97 1.01 -7.63
CA GLY A 137 7.14 1.28 -8.49
C GLY A 137 7.03 2.52 -9.39
N ILE A 138 6.00 3.35 -9.22
CA ILE A 138 5.91 4.66 -9.90
C ILE A 138 7.06 5.59 -9.50
N VAL A 139 7.41 6.53 -10.38
CA VAL A 139 8.44 7.54 -10.12
C VAL A 139 8.04 8.47 -8.97
N SER A 140 9.04 8.92 -8.20
CA SER A 140 8.83 9.77 -7.02
C SER A 140 8.47 11.22 -7.35
N ASN A 141 8.75 11.70 -8.56
CA ASN A 141 8.43 13.05 -9.02
C ASN A 141 7.05 13.16 -9.69
N CYS A 142 6.17 12.16 -9.56
CA CYS A 142 4.83 12.24 -10.12
C CYS A 142 4.03 13.42 -9.54
N THR A 143 3.47 14.25 -10.42
CA THR A 143 2.70 15.45 -10.07
C THR A 143 1.20 15.30 -10.32
N GLN A 144 0.77 14.34 -11.15
CA GLN A 144 -0.64 14.02 -11.37
C GLN A 144 -0.85 12.52 -11.48
N PHE A 145 -1.91 12.04 -10.83
CA PHE A 145 -2.28 10.63 -10.74
C PHE A 145 -3.70 10.45 -11.26
N GLU A 146 -3.95 9.46 -12.11
CA GLU A 146 -5.30 9.11 -12.55
C GLU A 146 -5.73 7.77 -11.96
N PHE A 147 -6.92 7.73 -11.36
CA PHE A 147 -7.49 6.51 -10.81
C PHE A 147 -8.11 5.65 -11.92
N THR A 148 -7.71 4.37 -11.96
CA THR A 148 -8.44 3.36 -12.74
C THR A 148 -9.34 2.58 -11.79
N ASP A 149 -10.64 2.59 -12.01
CA ASP A 149 -11.59 1.89 -11.16
C ASP A 149 -11.47 0.37 -11.26
N SER A 150 -12.23 -0.33 -10.41
CA SER A 150 -12.24 -1.81 -10.36
C SER A 150 -12.77 -2.48 -11.63
N SER A 151 -13.46 -1.73 -12.50
CA SER A 151 -13.92 -2.20 -13.81
C SER A 151 -12.90 -1.95 -14.93
N GLY A 152 -11.73 -1.40 -14.59
CA GLY A 152 -10.69 -1.06 -15.54
C GLY A 152 -10.97 0.22 -16.33
N LYS A 153 -11.70 1.18 -15.74
CA LYS A 153 -12.02 2.46 -16.38
C LYS A 153 -11.29 3.63 -15.69
N PRO A 154 -10.71 4.58 -16.44
CA PRO A 154 -10.54 4.55 -17.90
C PRO A 154 -9.62 3.40 -18.32
N GLY A 155 -9.88 2.84 -19.51
CA GLY A 155 -8.94 1.89 -20.10
C GLY A 155 -7.68 2.60 -20.58
N PHE A 156 -6.59 1.86 -20.76
CA PHE A 156 -5.28 2.42 -21.08
C PHE A 156 -5.28 3.39 -22.28
N ALA A 157 -5.89 3.01 -23.40
CA ALA A 157 -6.00 3.90 -24.57
C ALA A 157 -6.79 5.19 -24.28
N ALA A 158 -7.80 5.14 -23.41
CA ALA A 158 -8.55 6.32 -23.00
C ALA A 158 -7.72 7.23 -22.09
N LEU A 159 -7.00 6.64 -21.12
CA LEU A 159 -6.09 7.33 -20.21
C LEU A 159 -4.97 8.06 -20.97
N LEU A 160 -4.31 7.40 -21.92
CA LEU A 160 -3.25 8.03 -22.73
C LEU A 160 -3.82 9.22 -23.52
N ARG A 161 -5.00 9.04 -24.13
CA ARG A 161 -5.66 10.06 -24.95
C ARG A 161 -6.18 11.23 -24.13
N SER A 162 -6.78 11.00 -22.95
CA SER A 162 -7.32 12.06 -22.09
C SER A 162 -6.22 12.95 -21.52
N ASN A 163 -5.07 12.37 -21.18
CA ASN A 163 -3.92 13.11 -20.66
C ASN A 163 -2.97 13.63 -21.76
N GLY A 164 -3.16 13.23 -23.02
CA GLY A 164 -2.30 13.64 -24.12
C GLY A 164 -0.86 13.12 -24.00
N ILE A 165 -0.69 11.91 -23.45
CA ILE A 165 0.61 11.27 -23.23
C ILE A 165 0.78 10.03 -24.10
N THR A 166 2.04 9.71 -24.41
CA THR A 166 2.39 8.48 -25.12
C THR A 166 2.54 7.31 -24.15
N GLN A 167 2.43 6.08 -24.67
CA GLN A 167 2.73 4.86 -23.89
C GLN A 167 4.15 4.88 -23.33
N ALA A 168 5.13 5.37 -24.10
CA ALA A 168 6.51 5.48 -23.64
C ALA A 168 6.67 6.42 -22.43
N GLN A 169 5.99 7.57 -22.45
CA GLN A 169 5.98 8.48 -21.30
C GLN A 169 5.32 7.83 -20.08
N TRP A 170 4.15 7.21 -20.25
CA TRP A 170 3.48 6.54 -19.14
C TRP A 170 4.32 5.40 -18.56
N ASN A 171 4.95 4.59 -19.42
CA ASN A 171 5.86 3.52 -19.02
C ASN A 171 7.07 4.05 -18.25
N ALA A 172 7.69 5.13 -18.71
CA ALA A 172 8.81 5.75 -18.02
C ALA A 172 8.46 6.23 -16.59
N TRP A 173 7.20 6.59 -16.34
CA TRP A 173 6.73 7.02 -15.02
C TRP A 173 6.19 5.90 -14.15
N ASN A 174 5.64 4.84 -14.73
CA ASN A 174 4.95 3.77 -13.98
C ASN A 174 5.72 2.45 -13.92
N TYR A 175 6.70 2.28 -14.79
CA TYR A 175 7.61 1.15 -14.86
C TYR A 175 9.06 1.60 -15.16
N PRO A 176 9.63 2.54 -14.38
CA PRO A 176 10.92 3.18 -14.68
C PRO A 176 12.10 2.20 -14.76
N SER A 177 12.01 1.05 -14.10
CA SER A 177 13.04 0.00 -14.11
C SER A 177 12.90 -0.97 -15.29
N GLN A 178 11.90 -0.79 -16.16
CA GLN A 178 11.59 -1.65 -17.29
C GLN A 178 11.77 -0.92 -18.62
N ASN A 179 11.63 -1.63 -19.74
CA ASN A 179 11.70 -0.99 -21.06
C ASN A 179 10.47 -0.11 -21.31
N ASP A 180 10.70 1.10 -21.81
CA ASP A 180 9.68 2.12 -22.05
C ASP A 180 8.75 1.80 -23.23
N THR A 181 9.12 0.87 -24.11
CA THR A 181 8.29 0.43 -25.25
C THR A 181 7.39 -0.77 -24.96
N GLY A 182 7.44 -1.32 -23.74
CA GLY A 182 6.73 -2.55 -23.38
C GLY A 182 5.22 -2.36 -23.30
N ASP A 183 4.47 -3.44 -23.54
CA ASP A 183 3.03 -3.50 -23.33
C ASP A 183 2.74 -3.81 -21.85
N TRP A 184 2.91 -2.80 -21.00
CA TRP A 184 2.70 -2.92 -19.56
C TRP A 184 1.25 -2.61 -19.20
N SER A 185 0.76 -3.29 -18.17
CA SER A 185 -0.65 -3.22 -17.79
C SER A 185 -0.95 -2.02 -16.90
N LEU A 186 -2.10 -1.39 -17.14
CA LEU A 186 -2.75 -0.47 -16.21
C LEU A 186 -3.45 -1.28 -15.10
N TRP A 187 -3.28 -0.90 -13.84
CA TRP A 187 -3.81 -1.66 -12.69
C TRP A 187 -5.20 -1.14 -12.28
N ALA A 188 -6.22 -1.98 -12.41
CA ALA A 188 -7.57 -1.67 -11.94
C ALA A 188 -7.60 -1.55 -10.41
N GLY A 189 -8.27 -0.52 -9.91
CA GLY A 189 -8.31 -0.15 -8.49
C GLY A 189 -7.11 0.66 -8.00
N TYR A 190 -6.24 1.16 -8.88
CA TYR A 190 -5.04 1.91 -8.51
C TYR A 190 -4.94 3.24 -9.25
N PHE A 191 -4.26 4.18 -8.60
CA PHE A 191 -3.75 5.40 -9.22
C PHE A 191 -2.46 5.11 -9.99
N SER A 192 -2.37 5.59 -11.23
CA SER A 192 -1.15 5.59 -12.03
C SER A 192 -0.66 7.01 -12.29
N CYS A 193 0.64 7.19 -12.51
CA CYS A 193 1.21 8.49 -12.83
C CYS A 193 0.88 8.89 -14.27
N VAL A 194 0.32 10.08 -14.47
CA VAL A 194 0.00 10.64 -15.79
C VAL A 194 0.75 11.95 -16.07
N LYS A 195 1.54 12.44 -15.12
CA LYS A 195 2.45 13.58 -15.27
C LYS A 195 3.54 13.54 -14.20
N ALA A 196 4.81 13.71 -14.58
CA ALA A 196 5.96 13.75 -13.67
C ALA A 196 6.93 14.88 -14.04
#